data_AF-A0A930P3B4-F1
#
_entry.id   AF-A0A930P3B4-F1
#
_cell.length_a   1.000
_cell.length_b   1.000
_cell.length_c   1.000
_cell.angle_alpha   90.00
_cell.angle_beta   90.00
_cell.angle_gamma   90.00
#
_symmetry.space_group_name_H-M   'P 1'
#
loop_
_entity.id
_entity.type
_entity.pdbx_description
1 polymer ?
#
loop_
_entity_poly.entity_id
_entity_poly.type
_entity_poly.pdbx_seq_one_letter_code
_entity_poly.pdbx_strand_id
1 'polypeptide(L)'
;MIRKMIKIKAILLLFATVILAACSSEKLNETSVIDEGRKQIATTELDKWILENITIPYGIEVVYRWEKNAGSAGSYIYPPKLENVRKVLEAVRVMGLETYRLKETGGEELLLGRLPIKLYLYGGGNPDTHGVERLNNPQLTAKEMCIYHVDDFNPAD
;
A
#
# COMPACT_ATOMS: atom_id res chain seq x y z
N MET A 1 -21.57 -50.53 -31.95
CA MET A 1 -21.32 -49.76 -30.71
C MET A 1 -19.86 -49.32 -30.56
N ILE A 2 -18.90 -50.24 -30.67
CA ILE A 2 -17.45 -50.02 -30.48
C ILE A 2 -16.86 -48.90 -31.37
N ARG A 3 -17.25 -48.84 -32.65
CA ARG A 3 -16.76 -47.81 -33.60
C ARG A 3 -17.19 -46.38 -33.26
N LYS A 4 -18.32 -46.20 -32.55
CA LYS A 4 -18.78 -44.88 -32.04
C LYS A 4 -17.96 -44.46 -30.82
N MET A 5 -17.62 -45.40 -29.93
CA MET A 5 -16.81 -45.14 -28.74
C MET A 5 -15.36 -44.75 -29.09
N ILE A 6 -14.78 -45.35 -30.14
CA ILE A 6 -13.44 -45.00 -30.63
C ILE A 6 -13.42 -43.56 -31.19
N LYS A 7 -14.47 -43.15 -31.92
CA LYS A 7 -14.58 -41.77 -32.43
C LYS A 7 -14.73 -40.74 -31.31
N ILE A 8 -15.52 -41.06 -30.28
CA ILE A 8 -15.70 -40.18 -29.11
C ILE A 8 -14.37 -40.01 -28.34
N LYS A 9 -13.63 -41.10 -28.14
CA LYS A 9 -12.30 -41.03 -27.50
C LYS A 9 -11.29 -40.22 -28.32
N ALA A 10 -11.30 -40.36 -29.65
CA ALA A 10 -10.44 -39.57 -30.53
C ALA A 10 -10.77 -38.07 -30.50
N ILE A 11 -12.06 -37.71 -30.43
CA ILE A 11 -12.50 -36.31 -30.31
C ILE A 11 -12.09 -35.72 -28.95
N LEU A 12 -12.26 -36.47 -27.86
CA LEU A 12 -11.82 -36.05 -26.52
C LEU A 12 -10.31 -35.82 -26.43
N LEU A 13 -9.52 -36.70 -27.07
CA LEU A 13 -8.06 -36.57 -27.10
C LEU A 13 -7.62 -35.32 -27.88
N LEU A 14 -8.28 -35.04 -29.02
CA LEU A 14 -8.01 -33.84 -29.82
C LEU A 14 -8.36 -32.57 -29.04
N PHE A 15 -9.48 -32.55 -28.32
CA PHE A 15 -9.89 -31.40 -27.52
C PHE A 15 -8.92 -31.13 -26.35
N ALA A 16 -8.40 -32.19 -25.71
CA ALA A 16 -7.41 -32.05 -24.64
C ALA A 16 -6.10 -31.39 -25.13
N THR A 17 -5.65 -31.69 -26.36
CA THR A 17 -4.44 -31.06 -26.93
C THR A 17 -4.60 -29.57 -27.22
N VAL A 18 -5.81 -29.12 -27.56
CA VAL A 18 -6.09 -27.69 -27.81
C VAL A 18 -6.08 -26.89 -26.52
N ILE A 19 -6.57 -27.45 -25.41
CA ILE A 19 -6.58 -26.79 -24.09
C ILE A 19 -5.14 -26.58 -23.57
N LEU A 20 -4.25 -27.53 -23.80
CA LEU A 20 -2.84 -27.43 -23.38
C LEU A 20 -2.04 -26.39 -24.18
N ALA A 21 -2.42 -26.12 -25.42
CA ALA A 21 -1.75 -25.13 -26.28
C ALA A 21 -2.21 -23.68 -26.03
N ALA A 22 -3.29 -23.46 -25.26
CA ALA A 22 -3.82 -22.13 -24.96
C ALA A 22 -3.08 -21.39 -23.84
N CYS A 23 -2.12 -22.03 -23.17
CA CYS A 23 -1.32 -21.41 -22.12
C CYS A 23 -0.05 -20.78 -22.70
N SER A 24 -0.21 -19.74 -23.52
CA SER A 24 0.90 -18.85 -23.87
C SER A 24 0.95 -17.72 -22.84
N SER A 25 2.02 -17.65 -22.06
CA SER A 25 2.23 -16.53 -21.14
C SER A 25 2.52 -15.26 -21.94
N GLU A 26 1.61 -14.29 -21.91
CA GLU A 26 1.88 -12.94 -22.41
C GLU A 26 2.83 -12.23 -21.44
N LYS A 27 3.99 -11.78 -21.94
CA LYS A 27 4.86 -10.87 -21.18
C LYS A 27 4.27 -9.47 -21.30
N LEU A 28 3.82 -8.93 -20.18
CA LEU A 28 3.41 -7.54 -20.09
C LEU A 28 4.62 -6.63 -20.32
N ASN A 29 4.42 -5.54 -21.05
CA ASN A 29 5.43 -4.50 -21.20
C ASN A 29 5.63 -3.77 -19.85
N GLU A 30 6.88 -3.48 -19.46
CA GLU A 30 7.16 -2.76 -18.20
C GLU A 30 6.61 -1.32 -18.21
N THR A 31 6.42 -0.76 -19.40
CA THR A 31 5.78 0.54 -19.60
C THR A 31 4.27 0.35 -19.82
N SER A 32 3.48 0.82 -18.86
CA SER A 32 2.02 0.96 -19.05
C SER A 32 1.75 1.97 -20.17
N VAL A 33 0.93 1.58 -21.14
CA VAL A 33 0.41 2.45 -22.22
C VAL A 33 -0.81 3.26 -21.78
N ILE A 34 -1.26 3.11 -20.53
CA ILE A 34 -2.30 3.95 -19.96
C ILE A 34 -1.66 5.28 -19.55
N ASP A 35 -1.91 6.32 -20.34
CA ASP A 35 -1.58 7.70 -19.96
C ASP A 35 -2.58 8.18 -18.90
N GLU A 36 -2.27 7.94 -17.63
CA GLU A 36 -3.08 8.40 -16.51
C GLU A 36 -2.92 9.91 -16.24
N GLY A 37 -2.17 10.65 -17.07
CA GLY A 37 -1.76 12.03 -16.78
C GLY A 37 -0.85 12.14 -15.53
N ARG A 38 -0.45 11.01 -14.94
CA ARG A 38 0.51 10.92 -13.85
C ARG A 38 1.89 10.68 -14.45
N LYS A 39 2.75 11.70 -14.39
CA LYS A 39 4.17 11.55 -14.73
C LYS A 39 4.70 10.32 -14.00
N GLN A 40 5.19 9.31 -14.72
CA GLN A 40 5.74 8.09 -14.12
C GLN A 40 6.91 8.50 -13.21
N ILE A 41 6.67 8.51 -11.90
CA ILE A 41 7.68 8.93 -10.92
C ILE A 41 8.62 7.76 -10.73
N ALA A 42 9.92 7.97 -10.98
CA ALA A 42 10.92 6.94 -10.75
C ALA A 42 10.90 6.50 -9.28
N THR A 43 10.97 5.19 -9.05
CA THR A 43 11.08 4.61 -7.72
C THR A 43 12.34 5.13 -7.03
N THR A 44 12.18 5.65 -5.82
CA THR A 44 13.24 6.19 -4.97
C THR A 44 13.73 5.14 -3.95
N GLU A 45 14.87 5.38 -3.32
CA GLU A 45 15.36 4.52 -2.22
C GLU A 45 14.42 4.51 -1.00
N LEU A 46 13.72 5.63 -0.77
CA LEU A 46 12.68 5.69 0.27
C LEU A 46 11.51 4.76 -0.05
N ASP A 47 11.06 4.72 -1.31
CA ASP A 47 9.97 3.83 -1.74
C ASP A 47 10.32 2.36 -1.55
N LYS A 48 11.55 1.96 -1.94
CA LYS A 48 12.04 0.59 -1.75
C LYS A 48 12.06 0.22 -0.27
N TRP A 49 12.59 1.12 0.57
CA TRP A 49 12.64 0.87 1.99
C TRP A 49 11.24 0.73 2.61
N ILE A 50 10.30 1.61 2.26
CA ILE A 50 8.91 1.52 2.70
C ILE A 50 8.31 0.17 2.30
N LEU A 51 8.52 -0.23 1.04
CA LEU A 51 8.02 -1.50 0.53
C LEU A 51 8.53 -2.68 1.36
N GLU A 52 9.84 -2.74 1.60
CA GLU A 52 10.50 -3.85 2.29
C GLU A 52 10.21 -3.90 3.80
N ASN A 53 10.10 -2.72 4.44
CA ASN A 53 10.07 -2.62 5.90
C ASN A 53 8.66 -2.40 6.47
N ILE A 54 7.72 -1.98 5.63
CA ILE A 54 6.36 -1.61 6.07
C ILE A 54 5.31 -2.32 5.22
N THR A 55 5.35 -2.16 3.90
CA THR A 55 4.27 -2.68 3.05
C THR A 55 4.25 -4.20 2.97
N ILE A 56 5.38 -4.84 2.64
CA ILE A 56 5.45 -6.31 2.54
C ILE A 56 5.19 -6.99 3.90
N PRO A 57 5.80 -6.55 5.02
CA PRO A 57 5.59 -7.25 6.29
C PRO A 57 4.20 -7.06 6.88
N TYR A 58 3.57 -5.90 6.72
CA TYR A 58 2.35 -5.54 7.46
C TYR A 58 1.10 -5.35 6.56
N GLY A 59 1.28 -5.13 5.26
CA GLY A 59 0.19 -4.82 4.33
C GLY A 59 -0.19 -3.33 4.27
N ILE A 60 0.61 -2.45 4.88
CA ILE A 60 0.33 -1.01 4.95
C ILE A 60 0.82 -0.30 3.68
N GLU A 61 -0.07 0.40 3.00
CA GLU A 61 0.26 1.30 1.88
C GLU A 61 0.60 2.68 2.44
N VAL A 62 1.83 3.16 2.25
CA VAL A 62 2.23 4.48 2.73
C VAL A 62 2.09 5.51 1.62
N VAL A 63 1.33 6.57 1.88
CA VAL A 63 1.07 7.66 0.93
C VAL A 63 1.66 8.96 1.50
N TYR A 64 2.84 9.34 1.00
CA TYR A 64 3.54 10.57 1.42
C TYR A 64 3.70 11.60 0.29
N ARG A 65 3.34 11.23 -0.94
CA ARG A 65 3.30 12.15 -2.09
C ARG A 65 1.90 12.73 -2.20
N TRP A 66 1.79 13.94 -2.74
CA TRP A 66 0.50 14.62 -2.84
C TRP A 66 -0.53 13.82 -3.62
N GLU A 67 -1.67 13.53 -3.00
CA GLU A 67 -2.88 13.09 -3.68
C GLU A 67 -3.99 14.11 -3.46
N LYS A 68 -4.61 14.56 -4.56
CA LYS A 68 -5.57 15.68 -4.60
C LYS A 68 -6.81 15.50 -3.72
N ASN A 69 -7.07 14.29 -3.21
CA ASN A 69 -8.34 13.91 -2.61
C ASN A 69 -8.35 13.90 -1.07
N ALA A 70 -7.26 14.26 -0.39
CA ALA A 70 -7.14 13.93 1.02
C ALA A 70 -7.31 15.08 2.03
N GLY A 71 -7.46 16.33 1.55
CA GLY A 71 -7.66 17.50 2.41
C GLY A 71 -9.13 17.88 2.58
N SER A 72 -9.59 17.99 3.83
CA SER A 72 -10.83 18.71 4.13
C SER A 72 -10.63 20.22 3.97
N ALA A 73 -11.71 20.96 3.66
CA ALA A 73 -11.67 22.42 3.69
C ALA A 73 -11.16 22.93 5.06
N GLY A 74 -10.16 23.82 5.05
CA GLY A 74 -9.52 24.34 6.27
C GLY A 74 -8.31 23.55 6.79
N SER A 75 -7.91 22.46 6.13
CA SER A 75 -6.68 21.73 6.47
C SER A 75 -5.43 22.44 5.93
N TYR A 76 -4.36 22.49 6.72
CA TYR A 76 -3.05 23.06 6.35
C TYR A 76 -2.08 21.95 5.96
N ILE A 77 -2.58 20.97 5.20
CA ILE A 77 -1.83 19.78 4.85
C ILE A 77 -1.09 20.00 3.53
N TYR A 78 0.13 19.48 3.47
CA TYR A 78 1.01 19.53 2.31
C TYR A 78 1.92 18.31 2.32
N PRO A 79 2.58 17.95 1.21
CA PRO A 79 3.52 16.84 1.18
C PRO A 79 4.68 17.09 2.14
N PRO A 80 5.02 16.13 3.02
CA PRO A 80 6.14 16.27 3.95
C PRO A 80 7.50 16.26 3.25
N LYS A 81 8.52 16.76 3.95
CA LYS A 81 9.93 16.59 3.58
C LYS A 81 10.31 15.11 3.64
N LEU A 82 10.98 14.62 2.59
CA LEU A 82 11.33 13.20 2.45
C LEU A 82 12.17 12.66 3.61
N GLU A 83 13.08 13.47 4.14
CA GLU A 83 13.91 13.12 5.30
C GLU A 83 13.10 12.87 6.57
N ASN A 84 11.97 13.57 6.74
CA ASN A 84 11.11 13.42 7.91
C ASN A 84 10.13 12.26 7.74
N VAL A 85 9.66 11.99 6.51
CA VAL A 85 8.90 10.77 6.18
C VAL A 85 9.62 9.54 6.69
N ARG A 86 10.92 9.42 6.41
CA ARG A 86 11.70 8.27 6.83
C ARG A 86 11.76 8.14 8.35
N LYS A 87 12.07 9.22 9.07
CA LYS A 87 12.18 9.23 10.53
C LYS A 87 10.85 8.87 11.21
N VAL A 88 9.75 9.45 10.76
CA VAL A 88 8.41 9.15 11.30
C VAL A 88 8.04 7.69 11.07
N LEU A 89 8.29 7.15 9.87
CA LEU A 89 7.98 5.77 9.56
C LEU A 89 8.85 4.77 10.33
N GLU A 90 10.11 5.09 10.62
CA GLU A 90 10.95 4.31 11.53
C GLU A 90 10.36 4.29 12.94
N ALA A 91 9.92 5.44 13.45
CA ALA A 91 9.27 5.54 14.75
C ALA A 91 7.96 4.72 14.81
N VAL A 92 7.11 4.83 13.79
CA VAL A 92 5.88 4.02 13.65
C VAL A 92 6.20 2.53 13.61
N ARG A 93 7.23 2.13 12.86
CA ARG A 93 7.62 0.73 12.75
C ARG A 93 8.10 0.19 14.11
N VAL A 94 9.02 0.88 14.78
CA VAL A 94 9.63 0.39 16.02
C VAL A 94 8.65 0.47 17.19
N MET A 95 8.09 1.65 17.45
CA MET A 95 7.25 1.88 18.63
C MET A 95 5.82 1.38 18.46
N GLY A 96 5.32 1.36 17.23
CA GLY A 96 4.00 0.80 16.91
C GLY A 96 4.09 -0.67 16.55
N LEU A 97 4.54 -0.95 15.33
CA LEU A 97 4.37 -2.26 14.71
C LEU A 97 5.22 -3.36 15.35
N GLU A 98 6.49 -3.11 15.63
CA GLU A 98 7.43 -4.08 16.21
C GLU A 98 7.17 -4.28 17.70
N THR A 99 6.76 -3.23 18.42
CA THR A 99 6.37 -3.35 19.84
C THR A 99 5.24 -4.35 20.03
N TYR A 100 4.21 -4.35 19.17
CA TYR A 100 3.13 -5.35 19.24
C TYR A 100 3.55 -6.77 18.83
N ARG A 101 4.72 -6.94 18.22
CA ARG A 101 5.29 -8.25 17.88
C ARG A 101 6.10 -8.86 19.02
N LEU A 102 6.33 -8.12 20.11
CA LEU A 102 6.93 -8.67 21.33
C LEU A 102 6.03 -9.74 21.93
N LYS A 103 6.64 -10.75 22.54
CA LYS A 103 5.93 -11.90 23.13
C LYS A 103 4.96 -11.47 24.23
N GLU A 104 5.31 -10.41 24.95
CA GLU A 104 4.59 -9.87 26.09
C GLU A 104 3.33 -9.07 25.68
N THR A 105 3.27 -8.58 24.44
CA THR A 105 2.15 -7.73 23.96
C THR A 105 1.20 -8.46 23.03
N GLY A 106 1.73 -9.26 22.10
CA GLY A 106 0.93 -9.80 21.00
C GLY A 106 1.55 -10.98 20.25
N GLY A 107 2.88 -11.11 20.30
CA GLY A 107 3.63 -12.17 19.63
C GLY A 107 3.94 -11.88 18.16
N GLU A 108 4.94 -12.57 17.64
CA GLU A 108 5.63 -12.22 16.39
C GLU A 108 4.71 -12.14 15.16
N GLU A 109 3.62 -12.91 15.14
CA GLU A 109 2.70 -13.04 14.01
C GLU A 109 1.47 -12.11 14.08
N LEU A 110 1.27 -11.37 15.17
CA LEU A 110 0.01 -10.65 15.41
C LEU A 110 -0.36 -9.71 14.26
N LEU A 111 0.61 -8.94 13.75
CA LEU A 111 0.40 -7.88 12.76
C LEU A 111 0.87 -8.24 11.35
N LEU A 112 1.59 -9.34 11.16
CA LEU A 112 2.16 -9.69 9.86
C LEU A 112 1.06 -9.94 8.82
N GLY A 113 1.06 -9.17 7.73
CA GLY A 113 0.07 -9.21 6.66
C GLY A 113 -1.37 -8.90 7.07
N ARG A 114 -1.59 -8.32 8.25
CA ARG A 114 -2.92 -8.15 8.86
C ARG A 114 -3.39 -6.69 8.97
N LEU A 115 -2.62 -5.73 8.44
CA LEU A 115 -2.96 -4.31 8.45
C LEU A 115 -3.11 -3.74 7.02
N PRO A 116 -4.12 -4.17 6.24
CA PRO A 116 -4.35 -3.66 4.89
C PRO A 116 -5.00 -2.26 4.92
N ILE A 117 -4.24 -1.26 5.38
CA ILE A 117 -4.65 0.13 5.50
C ILE A 117 -3.76 1.05 4.64
N LYS A 118 -4.29 2.23 4.30
CA LYS A 118 -3.49 3.35 3.78
C LYS A 118 -3.09 4.27 4.91
N LEU A 119 -1.80 4.58 5.00
CA LEU A 119 -1.24 5.53 5.94
C LEU A 119 -0.78 6.77 5.18
N TYR A 120 -1.54 7.85 5.31
CA TYR A 120 -1.23 9.13 4.72
C TYR A 120 -0.31 9.94 5.64
N LEU A 121 0.73 10.57 5.08
CA LEU A 121 1.65 11.44 5.81
C LEU A 121 1.56 12.87 5.29
N TYR A 122 1.38 13.82 6.20
CA TYR A 122 1.28 15.25 5.90
C TYR A 122 2.29 16.05 6.70
N GLY A 123 2.95 17.01 6.04
CA GLY A 123 3.91 17.89 6.67
C GLY A 123 3.26 18.80 7.73
N GLY A 124 2.07 19.35 7.43
CA GLY A 124 1.32 20.23 8.32
C GLY A 124 0.17 19.56 9.08
N GLY A 125 -0.58 20.39 9.82
CA GLY A 125 -1.67 20.00 10.70
C GLY A 125 -3.06 19.98 10.06
N ASN A 126 -4.00 19.39 10.79
CA ASN A 126 -5.42 19.29 10.49
C ASN A 126 -6.27 19.85 11.66
N PRO A 127 -6.17 21.16 11.93
CA PRO A 127 -6.96 21.79 12.99
C PRO A 127 -8.44 21.86 12.60
N ASP A 128 -9.31 21.82 13.62
CA ASP A 128 -10.71 22.14 13.47
C ASP A 128 -10.95 23.65 13.28
N THR A 129 -12.22 24.04 13.15
CA THR A 129 -12.61 25.46 13.00
C THR A 129 -12.25 26.34 14.22
N HIS A 130 -11.88 25.73 15.35
CA HIS A 130 -11.45 26.39 16.57
C HIS A 130 -9.94 26.31 16.79
N GLY A 131 -9.18 25.73 15.86
CA GLY A 131 -7.72 25.58 15.96
C GLY A 131 -7.27 24.34 16.75
N VAL A 132 -8.17 23.43 17.13
CA VAL A 132 -7.83 22.20 17.85
C VAL A 132 -7.41 21.13 16.87
N GLU A 133 -6.22 20.57 17.05
CA GLU A 133 -5.66 19.55 16.14
C GLU A 133 -6.51 18.26 16.13
N ARG A 134 -6.91 17.81 14.94
CA ARG A 134 -7.67 16.59 14.75
C ARG A 134 -6.76 15.44 14.33
N LEU A 135 -6.72 14.40 15.15
CA LEU A 135 -6.07 13.14 14.80
C LEU A 135 -6.82 12.38 13.70
N ASN A 136 -8.13 12.60 13.57
CA ASN A 136 -8.96 11.94 12.57
C ASN A 136 -9.31 12.87 11.41
N ASN A 137 -9.53 12.26 10.24
CA ASN A 137 -10.12 12.93 9.09
C ASN A 137 -11.49 12.30 8.81
N PRO A 138 -12.60 13.04 8.99
CA PRO A 138 -13.96 12.50 8.83
C PRO A 138 -14.29 12.13 7.37
N GLN A 139 -13.46 12.50 6.40
CA GLN A 139 -13.61 12.11 4.99
C GLN A 139 -12.99 10.75 4.68
N LEU A 140 -12.20 10.17 5.60
CA LEU A 140 -11.52 8.90 5.40
C LEU A 140 -12.38 7.70 5.84
N THR A 141 -12.06 6.55 5.28
CA THR A 141 -12.68 5.27 5.64
C THR A 141 -11.94 4.58 6.79
N ALA A 142 -12.53 3.52 7.35
CA ALA A 142 -11.89 2.72 8.40
C ALA A 142 -10.58 2.01 7.97
N LYS A 143 -10.23 2.03 6.68
CA LYS A 143 -8.98 1.46 6.15
C LYS A 143 -7.92 2.53 5.91
N GLU A 144 -8.12 3.74 6.42
CA GLU A 144 -7.27 4.88 6.12
C GLU A 144 -6.94 5.63 7.41
N MET A 145 -5.68 6.05 7.54
CA MET A 145 -5.16 6.77 8.70
C MET A 145 -4.24 7.90 8.23
N CYS A 146 -4.20 8.99 8.99
CA CYS A 146 -3.30 10.11 8.75
C CYS A 146 -2.28 10.24 9.89
N ILE A 147 -1.07 10.65 9.53
CA ILE A 147 -0.11 11.26 10.44
C ILE A 147 0.11 12.69 9.96
N TYR A 148 -0.21 13.64 10.82
CA TYR A 148 -0.02 15.08 10.61
C TYR A 148 1.27 15.56 11.29
N HIS A 149 1.71 16.79 10.99
CA HIS A 149 2.91 17.38 11.58
C HIS A 149 4.20 16.59 11.35
N VAL A 150 4.29 15.86 10.23
CA VAL A 150 5.49 15.09 9.89
C VAL A 150 6.72 16.00 9.79
N ASP A 151 6.56 17.25 9.35
CA ASP A 151 7.67 18.17 9.20
C ASP A 151 8.20 18.75 10.51
N ASP A 152 7.40 18.67 11.57
CA ASP A 152 7.74 19.12 12.93
C ASP A 152 8.32 17.97 13.78
N PHE A 153 8.40 16.75 13.24
CA PHE A 153 8.87 15.58 13.98
C PHE A 153 10.36 15.67 14.34
N ASN A 154 10.66 15.54 15.64
CA ASN A 154 12.01 15.39 16.16
C ASN A 154 12.14 14.04 16.88
N PRO A 155 13.02 13.13 16.41
CA PRO A 155 13.21 11.82 17.06
C PRO A 155 13.88 11.88 18.45
N ALA A 156 14.34 13.06 18.88
CA ALA A 156 14.95 13.28 20.18
C ALA A 156 13.97 13.83 21.24
N ASP A 157 12.75 14.18 20.85
CA ASP A 157 11.68 14.57 21.78
C ASP A 157 11.08 13.33 22.47
#